data_AF-A0A7Y1X7A0-F1
#
_entry.id   AF-A0A7Y1X7A0-F1
#
_cell.length_a   1.000
_cell.length_b   1.000
_cell.length_c   1.000
_cell.angle_alpha   90.00
_cell.angle_beta   90.00
_cell.angle_gamma   90.00
#
_symmetry.space_group_name_H-M   'P 1'
#
loop_
_entity.id
_entity.type
_entity.pdbx_description
1 polymer ?
#
loop_
_entity_poly.entity_id
_entity_poly.type
_entity_poly.pdbx_seq_one_letter_code
_entity_poly.pdbx_strand_id
1 'polypeptide(L)'
;MVRAIKIFIATSAVMAIASGASAADGTTRVEFRYNNLNPVEETYANFQATAEHACLLDVRDSKNVSKFRKNQFMRKCPRKLIGLAVRKTNDELLIQFHKDRRKNRRHQTIIASNLPDQSSRDF
;
A
#
# COMPACT_ATOMS: atom_id res chain seq x y z
N MET A 1 26.60 -50.81 11.38
CA MET A 1 26.24 -49.94 10.24
C MET A 1 24.73 -49.73 10.25
N VAL A 2 24.24 -48.55 10.64
CA VAL A 2 22.90 -48.08 10.24
C VAL A 2 23.01 -46.57 10.02
N ARG A 3 22.85 -46.17 8.76
CA ARG A 3 22.83 -44.77 8.31
C ARG A 3 21.49 -44.15 8.72
N ALA A 4 21.51 -43.19 9.64
CA ALA A 4 20.32 -42.37 9.91
C ALA A 4 20.17 -41.31 8.80
N ILE A 5 19.04 -41.42 8.09
CA ILE A 5 18.65 -40.56 6.98
C ILE A 5 18.40 -39.13 7.49
N LYS A 6 19.04 -38.16 6.83
CA LYS A 6 18.81 -36.72 7.00
C LYS A 6 17.38 -36.40 6.58
N ILE A 7 16.51 -36.05 7.52
CA ILE A 7 15.22 -35.45 7.22
C ILE A 7 15.40 -33.93 7.34
N PHE A 8 15.57 -33.27 6.18
CA PHE A 8 15.38 -31.82 6.07
C PHE A 8 13.90 -31.54 6.29
N ILE A 9 13.54 -31.12 7.50
CA ILE A 9 12.22 -30.54 7.76
C ILE A 9 12.27 -29.13 7.17
N ALA A 10 11.75 -28.99 5.95
CA ALA A 10 11.44 -27.69 5.39
C ALA A 10 10.31 -27.08 6.23
N THR A 11 10.67 -26.25 7.20
CA THR A 11 9.73 -25.38 7.92
C THR A 11 9.21 -24.33 6.95
N SER A 12 8.11 -24.63 6.26
CA SER A 12 7.27 -23.64 5.63
C SER A 12 6.63 -22.80 6.74
N ALA A 13 7.19 -21.62 6.99
CA ALA A 13 6.59 -20.63 7.85
C ALA A 13 5.32 -20.08 7.17
N VAL A 14 4.20 -20.79 7.32
CA VAL A 14 2.88 -20.21 7.06
C VAL A 14 2.62 -19.25 8.21
N MET A 15 3.03 -17.99 8.06
CA MET A 15 2.54 -16.90 8.92
C MET A 15 1.08 -16.66 8.56
N ALA A 16 0.19 -17.52 9.07
CA ALA A 16 -1.22 -17.22 9.18
C ALA A 16 -1.35 -16.15 10.24
N ILE A 17 -1.48 -14.88 9.84
CA ILE A 17 -1.92 -13.82 10.73
C ILE A 17 -3.43 -14.01 10.91
N ALA A 18 -3.82 -15.05 11.64
CA ALA A 18 -5.18 -15.21 12.08
C ALA A 18 -5.45 -14.13 13.13
N SER A 19 -6.25 -13.13 12.76
CA SER A 19 -6.83 -12.19 13.69
C SER A 19 -8.26 -11.91 13.24
N GLY A 20 -9.09 -12.94 13.31
CA GLY A 20 -10.52 -12.75 13.49
C GLY A 20 -10.74 -12.13 14.85
N ALA A 21 -10.98 -10.81 14.89
CA ALA A 21 -11.52 -10.12 16.05
C ALA A 21 -12.03 -8.74 15.61
N SER A 22 -13.32 -8.70 15.27
CA SER A 22 -14.13 -7.49 15.37
C SER A 22 -14.11 -7.06 16.84
N ALA A 23 -13.45 -5.94 17.14
CA ALA A 23 -13.52 -5.32 18.45
C ALA A 23 -13.56 -3.81 18.25
N ALA A 24 -14.51 -3.19 18.94
CA ALA A 24 -14.71 -1.77 19.06
C ALA A 24 -13.44 -1.10 19.62
N ASP A 25 -12.62 -0.59 18.72
CA ASP A 25 -11.63 0.46 18.96
C ASP A 25 -11.63 1.29 17.67
N GLY A 26 -11.67 2.61 17.79
CA GLY A 26 -11.88 3.56 16.68
C GLY A 26 -10.78 3.61 15.61
N THR A 27 -10.04 2.52 15.42
CA THR A 27 -9.05 2.31 14.38
C THR A 27 -9.49 1.16 13.48
N THR A 28 -9.95 1.47 12.27
CA THR A 28 -10.24 0.49 11.23
C THR A 28 -9.02 -0.41 11.02
N ARG A 29 -9.10 -1.68 11.40
CA ARG A 29 -8.03 -2.66 11.14
C ARG A 29 -8.03 -2.98 9.65
N VAL A 30 -6.92 -2.67 8.98
CA VAL A 30 -6.71 -2.95 7.56
C VAL A 30 -5.77 -4.14 7.43
N GLU A 31 -6.24 -5.21 6.78
CA GLU A 31 -5.46 -6.41 6.53
C GLU A 31 -4.90 -6.40 5.11
N PHE A 32 -3.58 -6.56 4.97
CA PHE A 32 -2.90 -6.68 3.68
C PHE A 32 -2.47 -8.13 3.46
N ARG A 33 -2.96 -8.74 2.37
CA ARG A 33 -2.56 -10.11 1.99
C ARG A 33 -1.29 -10.06 1.16
N TYR A 34 -0.26 -10.77 1.62
CA TYR A 34 1.01 -10.90 0.93
C TYR A 34 1.32 -12.38 0.65
N ASN A 35 1.73 -12.66 -0.58
CA ASN A 35 2.23 -13.97 -1.01
C ASN A 35 3.49 -13.73 -1.85
N ASN A 36 4.61 -14.34 -1.47
CA ASN A 36 5.89 -14.19 -2.17
C ASN A 36 5.93 -14.89 -3.54
N LEU A 37 4.93 -15.73 -3.84
CA LEU A 37 4.76 -16.34 -5.16
C LEU A 37 4.02 -15.41 -6.14
N ASN A 38 3.36 -14.36 -5.63
CA ASN A 38 2.65 -13.43 -6.49
C ASN A 38 3.63 -12.43 -7.11
N PRO A 39 3.40 -12.00 -8.36
CA PRO A 39 4.14 -10.92 -8.97
C PRO A 39 4.15 -9.66 -8.10
N VAL A 40 5.26 -8.92 -8.14
CA VAL A 40 5.45 -7.68 -7.37
C VAL A 40 4.40 -6.64 -7.75
N GLU A 41 4.10 -6.51 -9.04
CA GLU A 41 3.10 -5.60 -9.59
C GLU A 41 1.69 -5.91 -9.07
N GLU A 42 1.33 -7.20 -9.04
CA GLU A 42 0.02 -7.66 -8.59
C GLU A 42 -0.14 -7.43 -7.08
N THR A 43 0.88 -7.83 -6.31
CA THR A 43 0.94 -7.58 -4.86
C THR A 43 0.80 -6.09 -4.56
N TYR A 44 1.51 -5.24 -5.31
CA TYR A 44 1.45 -3.81 -5.13
C TYR A 44 0.08 -3.23 -5.51
N ALA A 45 -0.56 -3.72 -6.57
CA ALA A 45 -1.90 -3.32 -6.97
C ALA A 45 -2.94 -3.69 -5.90
N ASN A 46 -2.84 -4.90 -5.33
CA ASN A 46 -3.71 -5.36 -4.24
C ASN A 46 -3.54 -4.50 -2.99
N PHE A 47 -2.30 -4.12 -2.65
CA PHE A 47 -2.04 -3.18 -1.56
C PHE A 47 -2.67 -1.81 -1.83
N GLN A 48 -2.59 -1.33 -3.08
CA GLN A 48 -3.19 -0.05 -3.44
C GLN A 48 -4.72 -0.09 -3.30
N ALA A 49 -5.38 -1.11 -3.86
CA ALA A 49 -6.83 -1.27 -3.75
C ALA A 49 -7.31 -1.37 -2.30
N THR A 50 -6.61 -2.18 -1.49
CA THR A 50 -6.92 -2.36 -0.06
C THR A 50 -6.78 -1.05 0.71
N ALA A 51 -5.69 -0.32 0.48
CA ALA A 51 -5.43 0.95 1.15
C ALA A 51 -6.44 2.03 0.74
N GLU A 52 -6.81 2.11 -0.54
CA GLU A 52 -7.82 3.05 -1.02
C GLU A 52 -9.19 2.74 -0.43
N HIS A 53 -9.59 1.47 -0.42
CA HIS A 53 -10.85 1.04 0.18
C HIS A 53 -10.92 1.37 1.68
N ALA A 54 -9.87 1.06 2.44
CA ALA A 54 -9.80 1.38 3.87
C ALA A 54 -9.94 2.89 4.14
N CYS A 55 -9.22 3.73 3.39
CA CYS A 55 -9.29 5.18 3.55
C CYS A 55 -10.66 5.76 3.14
N LEU A 56 -11.34 5.15 2.16
CA LEU A 56 -12.70 5.54 1.78
C LEU A 56 -13.70 5.26 2.89
N LEU A 57 -13.59 4.13 3.59
CA LEU A 57 -14.44 3.80 4.73
C LEU A 57 -14.27 4.85 5.85
N ASP A 58 -13.02 5.17 6.23
CA ASP A 58 -12.73 6.19 7.26
C ASP A 58 -13.33 7.57 6.90
N VAL A 59 -13.29 7.94 5.61
CA VAL A 59 -13.85 9.20 5.11
C VAL A 59 -15.38 9.21 5.09
N ARG A 60 -15.99 8.06 4.78
CA ARG A 60 -17.44 7.89 4.78
C ARG A 60 -18.02 7.99 6.19
N ASP A 61 -17.32 7.42 7.16
CA ASP A 61 -17.74 7.45 8.57
C ASP A 61 -17.55 8.83 9.22
N SER A 62 -16.68 9.65 8.64
CA SER A 62 -16.45 11.04 9.03
C SER A 62 -17.60 11.97 8.60
N LYS A 63 -18.70 11.99 9.36
CA LYS A 63 -19.91 12.79 9.03
C LYS A 63 -19.71 14.31 8.99
N ASN A 64 -18.78 14.86 9.79
CA ASN A 64 -18.62 16.32 9.99
C ASN A 64 -17.34 16.93 9.38
N VAL A 65 -16.67 16.23 8.47
CA VAL A 65 -15.42 16.71 7.86
C VAL A 65 -15.69 17.36 6.51
N SER A 66 -15.16 18.57 6.29
CA SER A 66 -15.32 19.28 5.01
C SER A 66 -14.80 18.47 3.82
N LYS A 67 -15.42 18.63 2.64
CA LYS A 67 -15.02 17.96 1.39
C LYS A 67 -13.53 18.15 1.07
N PHE A 68 -13.01 19.36 1.33
CA PHE A 68 -11.59 19.66 1.16
C PHE A 68 -10.69 18.80 2.06
N ARG A 69 -11.02 18.69 3.35
CA ARG A 69 -10.27 17.85 4.30
C ARG A 69 -10.38 16.36 3.96
N LYS A 70 -11.55 15.89 3.52
CA LYS A 70 -11.75 14.52 3.00
C LYS A 70 -10.85 14.23 1.80
N ASN A 71 -10.78 15.14 0.84
CA ASN A 71 -9.89 15.01 -0.32
C ASN A 71 -8.41 15.02 0.07
N GLN A 72 -8.02 15.88 1.01
CA GLN A 72 -6.64 15.92 1.50
C GLN A 72 -6.26 14.63 2.23
N PHE A 73 -7.17 14.08 3.04
CA PHE A 73 -7.00 12.79 3.69
C PHE A 73 -6.85 11.66 2.66
N MET A 74 -7.73 11.58 1.66
CA MET A 74 -7.66 10.60 0.58
C MET A 74 -6.36 10.66 -0.24
N ARG A 75 -5.71 11.82 -0.33
CA ARG A 75 -4.39 11.94 -0.98
C ARG A 75 -3.23 11.38 -0.15
N LYS A 76 -3.35 11.38 1.18
CA LYS A 76 -2.28 11.02 2.12
C LYS A 76 -2.45 9.61 2.71
N CYS A 77 -3.67 9.22 3.05
CA CYS A 77 -3.98 7.98 3.75
C CYS A 77 -3.52 6.74 2.97
N PRO A 78 -3.88 6.53 1.69
CA PRO A 78 -3.48 5.31 0.97
C PRO A 78 -1.96 5.20 0.84
N ARG A 79 -1.27 6.33 0.61
CA ARG A 79 0.20 6.37 0.52
C ARG A 79 0.87 5.94 1.82
N LYS A 80 0.31 6.34 2.97
CA LYS A 80 0.84 5.96 4.29
C LYS A 80 0.63 4.46 4.53
N LEU A 81 -0.56 3.93 4.24
CA LEU A 81 -0.88 2.53 4.42
C LEU A 81 -0.03 1.61 3.52
N ILE A 82 0.08 1.92 2.22
CA ILE A 82 0.94 1.16 1.29
C ILE A 82 2.40 1.15 1.76
N GLY A 83 2.93 2.31 2.18
CA GLY A 83 4.30 2.41 2.67
C GLY A 83 4.54 1.62 3.98
N LEU A 84 3.51 1.41 4.80
CA LEU A 84 3.59 0.54 5.98
C LEU A 84 3.51 -0.94 5.56
N ALA A 85 2.58 -1.30 4.69
CA ALA A 85 2.40 -2.65 4.19
C ALA A 85 3.67 -3.18 3.51
N VAL A 86 4.22 -2.42 2.56
CA VAL A 86 5.46 -2.77 1.84
C VAL A 86 6.66 -2.93 2.77
N ARG A 87 6.78 -2.12 3.82
CA ARG A 87 7.86 -2.29 4.80
C ARG A 87 7.67 -3.51 5.69
N LYS A 88 6.42 -3.89 5.96
CA LYS A 88 6.09 -5.05 6.78
C LYS A 88 6.33 -6.38 6.08
N THR A 89 6.30 -6.43 4.75
CA THR A 89 6.63 -7.66 4.00
C THR A 89 8.12 -8.01 4.04
N ASN A 90 9.01 -7.04 4.31
CA ASN A 90 10.47 -7.18 4.22
C ASN A 90 10.96 -7.69 2.85
N ASP A 91 10.17 -7.50 1.80
CA ASP A 91 10.49 -7.92 0.43
C ASP A 91 11.25 -6.81 -0.29
N GLU A 92 12.53 -7.03 -0.60
CA GLU A 92 13.39 -6.04 -1.23
C GLU A 92 12.90 -5.61 -2.62
N LEU A 93 12.34 -6.54 -3.40
CA LEU A 93 11.82 -6.23 -4.74
C LEU A 93 10.59 -5.34 -4.63
N LEU A 94 9.69 -5.65 -3.71
CA LEU A 94 8.50 -4.84 -3.46
C LEU A 94 8.85 -3.46 -2.88
N ILE A 95 9.86 -3.38 -2.00
CA ILE A 95 10.39 -2.13 -1.45
C ILE A 95 10.99 -1.27 -2.56
N GLN A 96 11.78 -1.86 -3.45
CA GLN A 96 12.42 -1.16 -4.55
C GLN A 96 11.37 -0.66 -5.55
N PHE A 97 10.41 -1.52 -5.93
CA PHE A 97 9.29 -1.15 -6.80
C PHE A 97 8.49 0.02 -6.21
N HIS A 98 8.22 0.01 -4.90
CA HIS A 98 7.56 1.13 -4.22
C HIS A 98 8.38 2.44 -4.31
N LYS A 99 9.70 2.38 -4.11
CA LYS A 99 10.58 3.54 -4.22
C LYS A 99 10.55 4.13 -5.63
N ASP A 100 10.65 3.29 -6.65
CA ASP A 100 10.70 3.74 -8.05
C ASP A 100 9.38 4.38 -8.49
N ARG A 101 8.23 3.80 -8.10
CA ARG A 101 6.91 4.43 -8.29
C ARG A 101 6.81 5.81 -7.63
N ARG A 102 7.41 6.01 -6.45
CA ARG A 102 7.42 7.33 -5.78
C ARG A 102 8.35 8.33 -6.46
N LYS A 103 9.51 7.88 -6.96
CA LYS A 103 10.44 8.73 -7.72
C LYS A 103 9.84 9.18 -9.05
N ASN A 104 9.18 8.28 -9.78
CA ASN A 104 8.55 8.59 -11.06
C ASN A 104 7.41 9.62 -10.90
N ARG A 105 6.56 9.47 -9.86
CA ARG A 105 5.55 10.50 -9.53
C ARG A 105 6.15 11.88 -9.25
N ARG A 106 7.32 11.96 -8.60
CA ARG A 106 7.99 13.25 -8.35
C ARG A 106 8.49 13.89 -9.65
N HIS A 107 9.06 13.11 -10.56
CA HIS A 107 9.51 13.62 -11.86
C HIS A 107 8.36 14.14 -12.72
N GLN A 108 7.23 13.42 -12.78
CA GLN A 108 6.04 13.89 -13.51
C GLN A 108 5.47 15.19 -12.94
N THR A 109 5.53 15.39 -11.61
CA THR A 109 5.05 16.62 -10.98
C THR A 109 5.91 17.82 -11.37
N ILE A 110 7.24 17.64 -11.49
CA ILE A 110 8.18 18.71 -11.88
C ILE A 110 7.95 19.14 -13.34
N ILE A 111 7.68 18.18 -14.23
CA ILE A 111 7.41 18.47 -15.65
C ILE A 111 6.09 19.24 -15.79
N ALA A 112 5.04 18.84 -15.06
CA ALA A 112 3.75 19.53 -15.08
C ALA A 112 3.82 20.98 -14.59
N SER A 113 4.68 21.29 -13.61
CA SER A 113 4.91 22.65 -13.12
C SER A 113 5.80 23.53 -14.02
N ASN A 114 6.42 22.94 -15.05
CA ASN A 114 7.31 23.64 -15.99
C ASN A 114 6.69 23.78 -17.39
N LEU A 115 5.42 23.40 -17.59
CA LEU A 115 4.70 23.72 -18.80
C LEU A 115 4.34 25.22 -18.76
N PRO A 116 4.79 26.04 -19.73
CA PRO A 116 4.37 27.42 -19.81
C PRO A 116 2.86 27.46 -20.02
N ASP A 117 2.19 28.27 -19.19
CA ASP A 117 0.78 28.57 -19.31
C ASP A 117 0.51 29.18 -20.70
N GLN A 118 -0.03 28.38 -21.62
CA GLN A 118 -0.42 28.84 -22.95
C GLN A 118 -1.83 29.45 -22.95
N SER A 119 -2.32 29.98 -21.83
CA SER A 119 -3.63 30.63 -21.72
C SER A 119 -3.65 32.12 -22.13
N SER A 120 -2.61 32.67 -22.77
CA SER A 120 -2.56 34.11 -23.09
C SER A 120 -2.32 34.47 -24.55
N ARG A 121 -2.70 33.61 -25.49
CA ARG A 121 -2.80 33.99 -26.91
C ARG A 121 -4.24 33.84 -27.37
N ASP A 122 -5.03 34.86 -27.10
CA ASP A 122 -6.22 35.24 -27.86
C ASP A 122 -6.70 36.59 -27.31
N PHE A 123 -6.03 37.68 -27.74
CA PHE A 123 -6.56 39.04 -27.79
C PHE A 123 -5.86 39.80 -28.91
#